data_AF-A0A2E3MYT4-F1
#
_entry.id   AF-A0A2E3MYT4-F1
#
_cell.length_a   1.000
_cell.length_b   1.000
_cell.length_c   1.000
_cell.angle_alpha   90.00
_cell.angle_beta   90.00
_cell.angle_gamma   90.00
#
_symmetry.space_group_name_H-M   'P 1'
#
loop_
_entity.id
_entity.type
_entity.pdbx_description
1 polymer ?
#
loop_
_entity_poly.entity_id
_entity_poly.type
_entity_poly.pdbx_seq_one_letter_code
_entity_poly.pdbx_strand_id
1 'polypeptide(L)'
;MIQKPIFVFLSTFISLTLIFFLFPINLFDGKIVYEYSFKEHIIDVPLSLSYFIGLGYDESDMVSVKDFYLTIKGAIMALILIFGFPILLAFRVYFKNNKN
;
A
#
# COMPACT_ATOMS: atom_id res chain seq x y z
N MET A 1 -25.80 5.92 -17.41
CA MET A 1 -24.80 7.02 -17.38
C MET A 1 -23.47 6.49 -17.87
N ILE A 2 -22.91 7.09 -18.92
CA ILE A 2 -21.54 6.86 -19.37
C ILE A 2 -20.63 7.49 -18.32
N GLN A 3 -20.00 6.68 -17.45
CA GLN A 3 -19.04 7.20 -16.49
C GLN A 3 -17.77 7.61 -17.22
N LYS A 4 -17.24 8.81 -16.93
CA LYS A 4 -15.96 9.24 -17.50
C LYS A 4 -14.85 8.34 -16.93
N PRO A 5 -14.01 7.71 -17.76
CA PRO A 5 -12.93 6.81 -17.29
C PRO A 5 -12.04 7.44 -16.22
N ILE A 6 -11.72 8.73 -16.40
CA ILE A 6 -10.91 9.48 -15.44
C ILE A 6 -11.54 9.59 -14.05
N PHE A 7 -12.87 9.66 -13.97
CA PHE A 7 -13.58 9.73 -12.69
C PHE A 7 -13.54 8.37 -11.98
N VAL A 8 -13.64 7.28 -12.73
CA VAL A 8 -13.51 5.91 -12.20
C VAL A 8 -12.09 5.66 -11.70
N PHE A 9 -11.07 6.12 -12.43
CA PHE A 9 -9.69 6.09 -11.97
C PHE A 9 -9.53 6.85 -10.64
N LEU A 10 -9.89 8.14 -10.61
CA LEU A 10 -9.67 9.00 -9.45
C LEU A 10 -10.41 8.49 -8.22
N SER A 11 -11.69 8.13 -8.35
CA SER A 11 -12.47 7.61 -7.23
C SER A 11 -11.89 6.31 -6.66
N THR A 12 -11.49 5.36 -7.52
CA THR A 12 -10.90 4.10 -7.06
C THR A 12 -9.51 4.32 -6.45
N PHE A 13 -8.67 5.13 -7.10
CA PHE A 13 -7.32 5.48 -6.63
C PHE A 13 -7.37 6.13 -5.24
N ILE A 14 -8.23 7.14 -5.06
CA ILE A 14 -8.41 7.82 -3.77
C ILE A 14 -8.93 6.82 -2.73
N SER A 15 -9.94 6.02 -3.07
CA SER A 15 -10.52 5.04 -2.13
C SER A 15 -9.47 4.05 -1.64
N LEU A 16 -8.68 3.44 -2.53
CA LEU A 16 -7.66 2.46 -2.17
C LEU A 16 -6.49 3.10 -1.41
N THR A 17 -6.06 4.30 -1.82
CA THR A 17 -5.03 5.05 -1.09
C THR A 17 -5.48 5.34 0.34
N LEU A 18 -6.70 5.86 0.52
CA LEU A 18 -7.24 6.12 1.86
C LEU A 18 -7.35 4.84 2.68
N ILE A 19 -7.83 3.75 2.09
CA ILE A 19 -7.97 2.46 2.80
C ILE A 19 -6.61 1.95 3.28
N PHE A 20 -5.59 1.92 2.42
CA PHE A 20 -4.30 1.34 2.81
C PHE A 20 -3.46 2.24 3.71
N PHE A 21 -3.59 3.56 3.61
CA PHE A 21 -2.84 4.49 4.45
C PHE A 21 -3.53 4.80 5.78
N LEU A 22 -4.87 4.83 5.85
CA LEU A 22 -5.58 5.17 7.10
C LEU A 22 -5.86 3.97 8.00
N PHE A 23 -5.88 2.74 7.46
CA PHE A 23 -6.17 1.54 8.24
C PHE A 23 -4.93 0.64 8.31
N PRO A 24 -4.59 0.06 9.48
CA PRO A 24 -3.43 -0.81 9.67
C PRO A 24 -3.64 -2.20 9.06
N ILE A 25 -3.69 -2.26 7.74
CA ILE A 25 -3.84 -3.49 6.96
C ILE A 25 -2.45 -4.09 6.70
N ASN A 26 -2.08 -5.13 7.47
CA ASN A 26 -0.81 -5.85 7.34
C ASN A 26 -0.84 -6.80 6.13
N LEU A 27 -0.70 -6.22 4.94
CA LEU A 27 -0.78 -6.94 3.68
C LEU A 27 0.55 -6.96 2.93
N PHE A 28 1.38 -5.93 3.05
CA PHE A 28 2.49 -5.69 2.13
C PHE A 28 3.79 -6.33 2.64
N ASP A 29 4.44 -7.15 1.81
CA ASP A 29 5.71 -7.79 2.19
C ASP A 29 6.75 -6.75 2.60
N GLY A 30 7.18 -6.83 3.86
CA GLY A 30 8.15 -5.92 4.42
C GLY A 30 9.16 -6.61 5.32
N LYS A 31 10.07 -5.81 5.84
CA LYS A 31 11.12 -6.21 6.76
C LYS A 31 11.19 -5.23 7.91
N ILE A 32 11.43 -5.75 9.10
CA ILE A 32 11.76 -4.96 10.28
C ILE A 32 13.18 -5.29 10.69
N VAL A 33 13.99 -4.26 10.91
CA VAL A 33 15.37 -4.33 11.35
C VAL A 33 15.40 -4.02 12.84
N TYR A 34 15.74 -5.01 13.65
CA TYR A 34 15.97 -4.84 15.07
C TYR A 34 17.46 -4.68 15.35
N GLU A 35 17.80 -3.83 16.33
CA GLU A 35 19.16 -3.71 16.83
C GLU A 35 19.26 -4.28 18.25
N TYR A 36 19.96 -5.41 18.37
CA TYR A 36 20.26 -6.02 19.66
C TYR A 36 21.77 -6.19 19.79
N SER A 37 22.37 -5.58 20.82
CA SER A 37 23.79 -5.77 21.19
C SER A 37 24.75 -5.65 20.00
N PHE A 38 24.63 -4.57 19.20
CA PHE A 38 25.45 -4.28 18.03
C PHE A 38 25.34 -5.27 16.87
N LYS A 39 24.29 -6.11 16.83
CA LYS A 39 23.94 -6.95 15.68
C LYS A 39 22.56 -6.60 15.17
N GLU A 40 22.46 -6.48 13.84
CA GLU A 40 21.19 -6.26 13.15
C GLU A 40 20.50 -7.61 12.92
N HIS A 41 19.26 -7.69 13.37
CA HIS A 41 18.38 -8.83 13.11
C HIS A 41 17.22 -8.38 12.22
N ILE A 42 17.22 -8.88 10.99
CA ILE A 42 16.18 -8.57 9.99
C ILE A 42 15.14 -9.67 10.02
N ILE A 43 13.87 -9.31 10.23
CA ILE A 43 12.74 -10.24 10.14
C ILE A 43 11.86 -9.89 8.95
N ASP A 44 11.40 -10.89 8.22
CA ASP A 44 10.40 -10.75 7.16
C ASP A 44 8.99 -10.80 7.77
N VAL A 45 8.22 -9.73 7.61
CA VAL A 45 6.86 -9.63 8.12
C VAL A 45 5.96 -8.83 7.17
N PRO A 46 4.66 -9.12 7.12
CA PRO A 46 3.72 -8.25 6.42
C PRO A 46 3.60 -6.92 7.18
N LEU A 47 3.78 -5.81 6.46
CA LEU A 47 3.65 -4.45 6.95
C LEU A 47 2.38 -3.79 6.41
N SER A 48 1.92 -2.79 7.15
CA SER A 48 0.90 -1.86 6.69
C SER A 48 1.50 -0.60 6.09
N LEU A 49 0.84 -0.03 5.07
CA LEU A 49 1.21 1.30 4.56
C LEU A 49 0.92 2.41 5.58
N SER A 50 -0.03 2.18 6.49
CA SER A 50 -0.34 3.16 7.54
C SER A 50 0.85 3.41 8.47
N TYR A 51 1.72 2.42 8.67
CA TYR A 51 2.92 2.56 9.49
C TYR A 51 3.89 3.61 8.92
N PHE A 52 3.97 3.74 7.59
CA PHE A 52 4.84 4.73 6.94
C PHE A 52 4.34 6.17 7.11
N ILE A 53 3.09 6.36 7.55
CA ILE A 53 2.55 7.68 7.90
C ILE A 53 2.32 7.84 9.41
N GLY A 54 2.85 6.92 10.23
CA GLY A 54 2.77 7.00 11.69
C GLY A 54 1.44 6.53 12.29
N LEU A 55 0.63 5.75 11.55
CA LEU A 55 -0.64 5.22 12.04
C LEU A 55 -0.59 3.72 12.25
N GLY A 56 -1.02 3.23 13.40
CA GLY A 56 -1.35 1.82 13.62
C GLY A 56 -0.27 0.96 14.29
N TYR A 57 0.80 1.56 14.80
CA TYR A 57 1.73 0.91 15.73
C TYR A 57 1.75 1.65 17.06
N ASP A 58 2.04 0.93 18.15
CA ASP A 58 2.27 1.55 19.45
C ASP A 58 3.74 1.98 19.56
N GLU A 59 4.03 3.09 20.23
CA GLU A 59 5.41 3.57 20.38
C GLU A 59 6.28 2.54 21.13
N SER A 60 5.66 1.74 22.00
CA SER A 60 6.32 0.64 22.70
C SER A 60 6.84 -0.46 21.75
N ASP A 61 6.19 -0.67 20.61
CA ASP A 61 6.58 -1.69 19.63
C ASP A 61 7.82 -1.26 18.83
N MET A 62 8.15 0.04 18.87
CA MET A 62 9.27 0.64 18.13
C MET A 62 10.56 0.75 18.97
N VAL A 63 10.53 0.42 20.26
CA VAL A 63 11.67 0.61 21.19
C VAL A 63 12.95 -0.11 20.75
N SER A 64 12.85 -1.22 20.02
CA SER A 64 14.01 -1.97 19.50
C SER A 64 14.05 -2.04 17.97
N VAL A 65 13.16 -1.30 17.30
CA VAL A 65 13.11 -1.23 15.83
C VAL A 65 14.02 -0.10 15.38
N LYS A 66 15.06 -0.45 14.65
CA LYS A 66 15.97 0.50 14.01
C LYS A 66 15.37 1.06 12.73
N ASP A 67 14.78 0.19 11.92
CA ASP A 67 14.19 0.54 10.64
C ASP A 67 13.12 -0.48 10.22
N PHE A 68 12.22 -0.09 9.33
CA PHE A 68 11.31 -0.99 8.64
C PHE A 68 11.05 -0.49 7.23
N TYR A 69 10.99 -1.41 6.27
CA TYR A 69 10.78 -1.05 4.87
C TYR A 69 10.01 -2.14 4.14
N LEU A 70 9.32 -1.75 3.07
CA LEU A 70 8.74 -2.71 2.15
C LEU A 70 9.85 -3.37 1.33
N THR A 71 9.73 -4.68 1.15
CA THR A 71 10.51 -5.36 0.13
C THR A 71 10.08 -4.88 -1.26
N ILE A 72 10.89 -5.16 -2.28
CA ILE A 72 10.53 -4.88 -3.68
C ILE A 72 9.16 -5.50 -4.03
N LYS A 73 8.87 -6.71 -3.52
CA LYS A 73 7.58 -7.38 -3.72
C LYS A 73 6.43 -6.60 -3.09
N GLY A 74 6.59 -6.17 -1.84
CA GLY A 74 5.58 -5.37 -1.13
C GLY A 74 5.34 -4.02 -1.79
N ALA A 75 6.40 -3.35 -2.23
CA ALA A 75 6.30 -2.07 -2.94
C ALA A 75 5.60 -2.21 -4.30
N ILE A 76 5.92 -3.25 -5.08
CA ILE A 76 5.23 -3.55 -6.33
C ILE A 76 3.76 -3.85 -6.08
N MET A 77 3.44 -4.62 -5.04
CA MET A 77 2.05 -4.92 -4.69
C MET A 77 1.27 -3.66 -4.31
N ALA A 78 1.85 -2.77 -3.51
CA ALA A 78 1.27 -1.46 -3.19
C ALA A 78 0.99 -0.66 -4.46
N LEU A 79 1.94 -0.61 -5.39
CA LEU A 79 1.77 0.08 -6.67
C LEU A 79 0.65 -0.54 -7.52
N ILE A 80 0.59 -1.88 -7.62
CA ILE A 80 -0.45 -2.57 -8.39
C ILE A 80 -1.84 -2.33 -7.78
N LEU A 81 -1.99 -2.38 -6.46
CA LEU A 81 -3.27 -2.16 -5.83
C LEU A 81 -3.69 -0.69 -5.94
N ILE A 82 -2.79 0.25 -5.64
CA ILE A 82 -3.10 1.68 -5.65
C ILE A 82 -3.25 2.23 -7.07
N PHE A 83 -2.41 1.84 -8.03
CA PHE A 83 -2.46 2.37 -9.40
C PHE A 83 -2.97 1.36 -10.41
N GLY A 84 -2.49 0.12 -10.37
CA GLY A 84 -2.84 -0.92 -11.34
C GLY A 84 -4.35 -1.18 -11.37
N PHE A 85 -4.98 -1.39 -10.23
CA PHE A 85 -6.41 -1.68 -10.16
C PHE A 85 -7.29 -0.51 -10.66
N PRO A 86 -7.07 0.75 -10.23
CA PRO A 86 -7.76 1.90 -10.82
C PRO A 86 -7.53 2.08 -12.33
N ILE A 87 -6.30 1.86 -12.82
CA ILE A 87 -6.00 1.94 -14.25
C ILE A 87 -6.82 0.90 -15.03
N LEU A 88 -6.83 -0.36 -14.57
CA LEU A 88 -7.57 -1.44 -15.22
C LEU A 88 -9.07 -1.17 -15.26
N LEU A 89 -9.65 -0.67 -14.16
CA LEU A 89 -11.07 -0.31 -14.10
C LEU A 89 -11.41 0.85 -15.03
N ALA A 90 -10.62 1.92 -15.02
CA ALA A 90 -10.81 3.05 -15.91
C ALA A 90 -10.69 2.64 -17.38
N PHE A 91 -9.70 1.79 -17.70
CA PHE A 91 -9.49 1.27 -19.05
C PHE A 91 -10.66 0.42 -19.53
N ARG A 92 -11.23 -0.42 -18.66
CA ARG A 92 -12.45 -1.18 -18.95
C ARG A 92 -13.63 -0.25 -19.29
N VAL A 93 -13.78 0.84 -18.55
CA VAL A 93 -14.85 1.84 -18.78
C VAL A 93 -14.61 2.60 -20.08
N TYR A 94 -13.37 2.96 -20.39
CA TYR A 94 -13.00 3.60 -21.66
C TYR A 94 -13.44 2.76 -22.86
N PHE A 95 -13.10 1.46 -22.88
CA PHE A 95 -13.52 0.59 -23.97
C PHE A 95 -15.03 0.38 -24.05
N LYS A 96 -15.70 0.30 -22.90
CA LYS A 96 -17.17 0.22 -22.88
C LYS A 96 -17.80 1.47 -23.51
N ASN A 97 -17.22 2.64 -23.29
CA ASN A 97 -17.73 3.90 -23.80
C ASN A 97 -17.45 4.08 -25.31
N ASN A 98 -16.34 3.54 -25.83
CA ASN A 98 -15.94 3.64 -27.23
C ASN A 98 -16.41 2.48 -28.13
N LYS A 99 -17.06 1.46 -27.57
CA LYS A 99 -17.70 0.36 -28.32
C LYS A 99 -19.13 0.68 -28.77
N ASN A 100 -19.59 1.92 -28.60
CA ASN A 100 -20.86 2.43 -29.10
C ASN A 100 -20.65 3.14 -30.44
#